data_AF-A0A1W1DFJ9-F1
#
_entry.id   AF-A0A1W1DFJ9-F1
#
_cell.length_a   1.000
_cell.length_b   1.000
_cell.length_c   1.000
_cell.angle_alpha   90.00
_cell.angle_beta   90.00
_cell.angle_gamma   90.00
#
_symmetry.space_group_name_H-M   'P 1'
#
loop_
_entity.id
_entity.type
_entity.pdbx_description
1 polymer ?
#
loop_
_entity_poly.entity_id
_entity_poly.type
_entity_poly.pdbx_seq_one_letter_code
_entity_poly.pdbx_strand_id
1 'polypeptide(L)'
;MEPEFSENCIVIIDPGMQIHNRAYAIVRYDNDMYFRQYLERGNKKYLVPLNTQHDEIELAGEFEVVGCVVQQKQRKQKPLHYYHLNRITGEMDFTISGKTKNKEE
;
A
#
# COMPACT_ATOMS: atom_id res chain seq x y z
N MET A 1 -7.96 4.02 -6.17
CA MET A 1 -7.60 2.97 -5.20
C MET A 1 -8.80 2.49 -4.38
N GLU A 2 -10.02 2.79 -4.83
CA GLU A 2 -11.24 2.15 -4.34
C GLU A 2 -11.26 0.66 -4.74
N PRO A 3 -11.95 -0.22 -3.98
CA PRO A 3 -12.81 0.11 -2.84
C PRO A 3 -12.07 0.24 -1.49
N GLU A 4 -10.82 -0.24 -1.39
CA GLU A 4 -10.10 -0.24 -0.12
C GLU A 4 -9.83 1.19 0.38
N PHE A 5 -9.38 2.07 -0.52
CA PHE A 5 -9.10 3.47 -0.21
C PHE A 5 -10.12 4.36 -0.90
N SER A 6 -11.10 4.85 -0.13
CA SER A 6 -12.11 5.78 -0.64
C SER A 6 -11.49 7.10 -1.06
N GLU A 7 -12.22 7.84 -1.88
CA GLU A 7 -11.94 9.26 -2.06
C GLU A 7 -11.84 9.98 -0.71
N ASN A 8 -10.91 10.95 -0.63
CA ASN A 8 -10.64 11.77 0.55
C ASN A 8 -10.16 11.02 1.81
N CYS A 9 -9.81 9.73 1.71
CA CYS A 9 -9.11 9.06 2.81
C CYS A 9 -7.70 9.64 2.99
N ILE A 10 -7.24 9.70 4.23
CA ILE A 10 -5.86 10.06 4.56
C ILE A 10 -5.07 8.75 4.68
N VAL A 11 -3.93 8.66 4.01
CA VAL A 11 -3.01 7.52 4.14
C VAL A 11 -1.77 7.93 4.92
N ILE A 12 -1.24 7.00 5.72
CA ILE A 12 0.04 7.13 6.41
C ILE A 12 1.06 6.30 5.66
N ILE A 13 2.18 6.92 5.30
CA ILE A 13 3.24 6.33 4.50
C ILE A 13 4.48 6.18 5.37
N ASP A 14 5.07 4.99 5.38
CA ASP A 14 6.37 4.72 5.99
C ASP A 14 7.45 4.70 4.90
N PRO A 15 8.35 5.70 4.85
CA PRO A 15 9.44 5.74 3.87
C PRO A 15 10.58 4.77 4.20
N GLY A 16 10.68 4.29 5.44
CA GLY A 16 11.72 3.34 5.86
C GLY A 16 11.36 1.89 5.55
N MET A 17 10.10 1.61 5.21
CA MET A 17 9.64 0.26 4.91
C MET A 17 10.00 -0.13 3.48
N GLN A 18 10.77 -1.22 3.35
CA GLN A 18 11.12 -1.80 2.06
C GLN A 18 9.85 -2.26 1.32
N ILE A 19 9.72 -1.88 0.05
CA ILE A 19 8.62 -2.34 -0.79
C ILE A 19 8.67 -3.86 -0.98
N HIS A 20 7.51 -4.50 -0.96
CA HIS A 20 7.38 -5.93 -1.19
C HIS A 20 6.16 -6.21 -2.06
N ASN A 21 6.11 -7.41 -2.66
CA ASN A 21 4.98 -7.82 -3.48
C ASN A 21 3.65 -7.65 -2.72
N ARG A 22 2.64 -7.13 -3.41
CA ARG A 22 1.28 -6.80 -2.94
C ARG A 22 1.15 -5.59 -2.03
N ALA A 23 2.25 -4.93 -1.65
CA ALA A 23 2.21 -3.72 -0.83
C ALA A 23 1.43 -2.60 -1.54
N TYR A 24 0.76 -1.77 -0.75
CA TYR A 24 0.29 -0.47 -1.21
C TYR A 24 1.42 0.53 -1.08
N ALA A 25 1.73 1.26 -2.14
CA ALA A 25 2.91 2.13 -2.15
C ALA A 25 2.65 3.45 -2.88
N ILE A 26 3.44 4.45 -2.50
CA ILE A 26 3.60 5.68 -3.26
C ILE A 26 4.91 5.57 -4.04
N VAL A 27 4.83 5.64 -5.36
CA VAL A 27 5.96 5.46 -6.27
C VAL A 27 6.04 6.64 -7.22
N ARG A 28 7.24 7.20 -7.40
CA ARG A 28 7.52 8.14 -8.49
C ARG A 28 8.04 7.37 -9.69
N TYR A 29 7.42 7.59 -10.84
CA TYR A 29 7.78 6.95 -12.10
C TYR A 29 7.40 7.89 -13.24
N ASP A 30 8.29 8.05 -14.22
CA ASP A 30 8.07 8.90 -15.40
C ASP A 30 7.58 10.33 -15.05
N ASN A 31 8.26 10.98 -14.09
CA ASN A 31 7.94 12.29 -13.52
C ASN A 31 6.58 12.43 -12.81
N ASP A 32 5.80 11.36 -12.71
CA ASP A 32 4.53 11.32 -12.00
C ASP A 32 4.63 10.61 -10.65
N MET A 33 3.64 10.81 -9.80
CA MET A 33 3.49 10.13 -8.52
C MET A 33 2.24 9.26 -8.51
N TYR A 34 2.42 7.98 -8.22
CA TYR A 34 1.37 6.98 -8.26
C TYR A 34 1.10 6.42 -6.87
N PHE A 35 -0.19 6.37 -6.51
CA PHE A 35 -0.69 5.55 -5.40
C PHE A 35 -1.36 4.29 -5.96
N ARG A 36 -0.68 3.16 -5.85
CA ARG A 36 -1.10 1.88 -6.45
C ARG A 36 -0.68 0.69 -5.58
N GLN A 37 -1.19 -0.49 -5.91
CA GLN A 37 -0.64 -1.74 -5.42
C GLN A 37 0.60 -2.12 -6.23
N TYR A 38 1.70 -2.42 -5.56
CA TYR A 38 2.89 -2.96 -6.22
C TYR A 38 2.77 -4.48 -6.36
N LEU A 39 2.91 -5.00 -7.58
CA LEU A 39 2.90 -6.43 -7.87
C LEU A 39 4.17 -6.86 -8.61
N GLU A 40 4.69 -8.01 -8.21
CA GLU A 40 5.78 -8.70 -8.90
C GLU A 40 5.20 -9.93 -9.61
N ARG A 41 5.33 -9.96 -10.94
CA ARG A 41 4.91 -11.10 -11.78
C ARG A 41 6.15 -11.61 -12.51
N GLY A 42 6.81 -12.60 -11.93
CA GLY A 42 8.13 -13.06 -12.39
C GLY A 42 9.18 -11.97 -12.20
N ASN A 43 9.88 -11.60 -13.28
CA ASN A 43 10.90 -10.54 -13.25
C ASN A 43 10.35 -9.14 -13.48
N LYS A 44 9.04 -9.01 -13.72
CA LYS A 44 8.38 -7.74 -14.03
C LYS A 44 7.66 -7.19 -12.82
N LYS A 45 7.65 -5.86 -12.74
CA LYS A 45 7.07 -5.08 -11.64
C LYS A 45 5.95 -4.21 -12.19
N TYR A 46 4.86 -4.12 -11.44
CA TYR A 46 3.65 -3.43 -11.86
C TYR A 46 3.10 -2.55 -10.76
N LEU A 47 2.56 -1.40 -11.16
CA LEU A 47 1.67 -0.59 -10.34
C LEU A 47 0.23 -0.86 -10.79
N VAL A 48 -0.53 -1.53 -9.93
CA VAL A 48 -1.86 -2.04 -10.25
C VAL A 48 -2.93 -1.27 -9.48
N PRO A 49 -3.96 -0.75 -10.16
CA PRO A 49 -5.18 -0.23 -9.53
C PRO A 49 -5.91 -1.28 -8.72
N LEU A 50 -6.67 -0.85 -7.71
CA LEU A 50 -7.72 -1.69 -7.13
C LEU A 50 -9.08 -1.58 -7.87
N ASN A 51 -9.26 -0.50 -8.63
CA ASN A 51 -10.44 -0.28 -9.46
C ASN A 51 -10.13 -0.59 -10.94
N THR A 52 -11.05 -1.24 -11.62
CA THR A 52 -10.86 -1.64 -13.04
C THR A 52 -10.98 -0.50 -14.05
N GLN A 53 -11.24 0.73 -13.57
CA GLN A 53 -11.37 1.92 -14.41
C GLN A 53 -10.04 2.56 -14.81
N HIS A 54 -8.93 2.06 -14.27
CA HIS A 54 -7.59 2.53 -14.60
C HIS A 54 -6.76 1.35 -15.08
N ASP A 55 -5.74 1.66 -15.88
CA ASP A 55 -4.83 0.66 -16.40
C ASP A 55 -3.73 0.31 -15.40
N GLU A 56 -3.20 -0.91 -15.53
CA GLU A 56 -1.95 -1.28 -14.88
C GLU A 56 -0.74 -0.65 -15.57
N ILE A 57 0.28 -0.30 -14.80
CA ILE A 57 1.50 0.32 -15.32
C ILE A 57 2.66 -0.65 -15.06
N GLU A 58 3.36 -1.06 -16.12
CA GLU A 58 4.61 -1.81 -15.98
C GLU A 58 5.76 -0.85 -15.63
N LEU A 59 6.47 -1.13 -14.55
CA LEU A 59 7.67 -0.39 -14.13
C LEU A 59 8.89 -0.95 -14.86
N ALA A 60 9.01 -0.60 -16.14
CA ALA A 60 10.10 -1.05 -17.01
C ALA A 60 11.40 -0.23 -16.84
N GLY A 61 11.28 1.00 -16.32
CA GLY A 61 12.41 1.90 -16.07
C GLY A 61 12.78 2.06 -14.59
N GLU A 62 13.64 3.05 -14.31
CA GLU A 62 13.93 3.46 -12.94
C GLU A 62 12.70 4.08 -12.28
N PHE A 63 12.48 3.74 -11.02
CA PHE A 63 11.40 4.29 -10.20
C PHE A 63 11.90 4.51 -8.78
N GLU A 64 11.30 5.46 -8.09
CA GLU A 64 11.60 5.76 -6.69
C GLU A 64 10.40 5.36 -5.83
N VAL A 65 10.64 4.55 -4.81
CA VAL A 65 9.63 4.27 -3.79
C VAL A 65 9.67 5.37 -2.74
N VAL A 66 8.61 6.15 -2.65
CA VAL A 66 8.45 7.16 -1.60
C VAL A 66 8.15 6.51 -0.25
N GLY A 67 7.41 5.40 -0.27
CA GLY A 67 7.19 4.56 0.91
C GLY A 67 5.99 3.63 0.78
N CYS A 68 5.86 2.73 1.75
CA CYS A 68 4.71 1.83 1.85
C CYS A 68 3.57 2.48 2.64
N VAL A 69 2.33 2.28 2.18
CA VAL A 69 1.14 2.73 2.89
C VAL A 69 0.85 1.77 4.03
N VAL A 70 1.03 2.25 5.26
CA VAL A 70 0.90 1.43 6.47
C VAL A 70 -0.47 1.55 7.13
N GLN A 71 -1.16 2.67 6.91
CA GLN A 71 -2.48 2.92 7.49
C GLN A 71 -3.34 3.80 6.58
N GLN A 72 -4.66 3.71 6.74
CA GLN A 72 -5.59 4.69 6.22
C GLN A 72 -6.59 5.15 7.27
N LYS A 73 -7.16 6.35 7.07
CA LYS A 73 -8.21 6.91 7.91
C LYS A 73 -9.17 7.76 7.09
N GLN A 74 -10.45 7.41 7.15
CA GLN A 74 -11.53 8.29 6.72
C GLN A 74 -12.10 9.10 7.88
N ARG A 75 -12.75 10.22 7.56
CA ARG A 75 -13.44 11.04 8.56
C ARG A 75 -14.53 10.19 9.25
N LYS A 76 -14.59 10.22 10.58
CA LYS A 76 -15.53 9.46 11.44
C LYS A 76 -15.36 7.93 11.45
N GLN A 77 -14.43 7.35 10.69
CA GLN A 77 -14.13 5.92 10.73
C GLN A 77 -12.91 5.61 11.60
N LYS A 78 -12.81 4.37 12.08
CA LYS A 78 -11.60 3.88 12.75
C LYS A 78 -10.47 3.78 11.73
N PRO A 79 -9.21 4.08 12.11
CA PRO A 79 -8.08 3.83 11.24
C PRO A 79 -7.95 2.33 10.96
N LEU A 80 -7.57 2.02 9.72
CA LEU A 80 -7.23 0.68 9.30
C LEU A 80 -5.70 0.59 9.14
N HIS A 81 -5.12 -0.50 9.63
CA HIS A 81 -3.70 -0.78 9.61
C HIS A 81 -3.45 -1.96 8.69
N TYR A 82 -2.40 -1.88 7.87
CA TYR A 82 -2.07 -2.92 6.90
C TYR A 82 -0.95 -3.84 7.38
N TYR A 83 -0.16 -3.39 8.35
CA TYR A 83 0.96 -4.12 8.92
C TYR A 83 0.75 -4.34 10.41
N HIS A 84 0.95 -5.57 10.85
CA HIS A 84 0.78 -5.97 12.24
C HIS A 84 1.97 -6.78 12.70
N LEU A 85 2.49 -6.47 13.89
CA LEU A 85 3.55 -7.25 14.48
C LEU A 85 3.02 -8.66 14.82
N ASN A 86 3.61 -9.65 14.19
CA ASN A 86 3.44 -11.04 14.55
C ASN A 86 4.21 -11.30 15.85
N ARG A 87 3.49 -11.51 16.95
CA ARG A 87 4.12 -11.70 18.27
C ARG A 87 4.90 -13.01 18.40
N ILE A 88 4.70 -13.97 17.50
CA ILE A 88 5.39 -15.26 17.52
C ILE A 88 6.73 -15.13 16.77
N THR A 89 6.71 -14.54 15.58
CA THR A 89 7.92 -14.42 14.73
C THR A 89 8.71 -13.13 14.98
N GLY A 90 8.07 -12.09 15.52
CA GLY A 90 8.64 -10.75 15.66
C GLY A 90 8.64 -9.94 14.37
N GLU A 91 8.06 -10.47 13.29
CA GLU A 91 8.03 -9.83 11.97
C GLU A 91 6.73 -9.04 11.74
N MET A 92 6.71 -8.16 10.74
CA MET A 92 5.52 -7.40 10.37
C MET A 92 4.72 -8.14 9.29
N ASP A 93 3.54 -8.64 9.65
CA ASP A 93 2.62 -9.29 8.71
C ASP A 93 1.82 -8.25 7.94
N PHE A 94 1.87 -8.33 6.61
CA PHE A 94 1.04 -7.52 5.71
C PHE A 94 -0.34 -8.16 5.49
N THR A 95 -1.37 -7.33 5.44
CA THR A 95 -2.73 -7.73 5.08
C THR A 95 -3.28 -6.84 3.98
N ILE A 96 -3.93 -7.44 2.98
CA ILE A 96 -4.46 -6.69 1.83
C ILE A 96 -5.69 -5.84 2.19
N SER A 97 -6.48 -6.30 3.16
CA SER A 97 -7.59 -5.54 3.71
C SER A 97 -7.19 -5.06 5.10
N GLY A 98 -7.22 -3.75 5.31
CA GLY A 98 -6.73 -3.16 6.54
C GLY A 98 -7.58 -3.59 7.73
N LYS A 99 -6.95 -3.74 8.90
CA LYS A 99 -7.61 -4.13 10.14
C LYS A 99 -7.62 -2.97 11.13
N THR A 100 -8.70 -2.84 11.90
CA THR A 100 -8.72 -1.91 13.03
C THR A 100 -7.77 -2.41 14.11
N LYS A 101 -7.05 -1.50 14.79
CA LYS A 101 -6.34 -1.87 16.01
C LYS A 101 -7.38 -2.27 17.07
N ASN A 102 -7.32 -3.53 17.54
CA ASN A 102 -8.16 -3.96 18.65
C ASN A 102 -7.76 -3.17 19.90
N LYS A 103 -8.74 -2.71 20.68
CA LYS A 103 -8.52 -1.90 21.89
C LYS A 103 -7.98 -2.72 23.08
N GLU A 104 -7.85 -4.03 22.92
CA GLU A 104 -7.30 -4.93 23.93
C GLU A 104 -5.84 -5.25 23.59
N GLU A 105 -4.97 -4.28 23.88
CA GLU A 105 -3.55 -4.50 24.20
C GLU A 105 -3.21 -3.73 25.47
#